data_AF-A0A8X6QSP7-F1
#
_entry.id   AF-A0A8X6QSP7-F1
#
_cell.length_a   1.000
_cell.length_b   1.000
_cell.length_c   1.000
_cell.angle_alpha   90.00
_cell.angle_beta   90.00
_cell.angle_gamma   90.00
#
_symmetry.space_group_name_H-M   'P 1'
#
loop_
_entity.id
_entity.type
_entity.pdbx_description
1 polymer ?
#
loop_
_entity_poly.entity_id
_entity_poly.type
_entity_poly.pdbx_seq_one_letter_code
_entity_poly.pdbx_strand_id
1 'polypeptide(L)'
;MNFVTSLERIALVKVAVIIFNNPENQDNERKHDPPISYGRYSENNGNLYIKQKISNCGIPNVLMEQILQLIPPIRRQFEDWRFEHFFKFRHDFGRMNDICWNFLGTIDYMETAKRLVRSEDFTFFQRFPVACFYFLTNDVLKLWLEASTTEKANLIPYISDRGTLNIIIRVVKQWIKWIKWIKN
;
A
#
# COMPACT_ATOMS: atom_id res chain seq x y z
N MET A 1 12.67 -8.38 -22.93
CA MET A 1 13.53 -7.18 -23.08
C MET A 1 14.13 -6.87 -21.73
N ASN A 2 15.45 -7.05 -21.56
CA ASN A 2 16.15 -6.69 -20.33
C ASN A 2 16.67 -5.26 -20.48
N PHE A 3 15.92 -4.28 -20.00
CA PHE A 3 16.48 -2.96 -19.72
C PHE A 3 17.26 -3.08 -18.42
N VAL A 4 18.56 -3.35 -18.53
CA VAL A 4 19.47 -3.13 -17.41
C VAL A 4 19.37 -1.64 -17.09
N THR A 5 18.65 -1.33 -16.02
CA THR A 5 18.46 0.05 -15.57
C THR A 5 19.81 0.54 -15.04
N SER A 6 20.27 1.71 -15.49
CA SER A 6 21.57 2.23 -15.04
C SER A 6 21.58 2.39 -13.52
N LEU A 7 22.77 2.26 -12.90
CA LEU A 7 22.93 2.49 -11.47
C LEU A 7 22.48 3.89 -11.06
N GLU A 8 22.72 4.87 -11.93
CA GLU A 8 22.22 6.24 -11.78
C GLU A 8 20.70 6.27 -11.68
N ARG A 9 19.99 5.61 -12.60
CA ARG A 9 18.52 5.56 -12.58
C ARG A 9 17.98 4.84 -11.34
N ILE A 10 18.61 3.74 -10.93
CA ILE A 10 18.26 3.04 -9.68
C ILE A 10 18.46 3.96 -8.47
N ALA A 11 19.55 4.73 -8.42
CA ALA A 11 19.82 5.66 -7.34
C ALA A 11 18.77 6.80 -7.30
N LEU A 12 18.45 7.40 -8.45
CA LEU A 12 17.42 8.43 -8.57
C LEU A 12 16.06 7.93 -8.09
N VAL A 13 15.66 6.73 -8.49
CA VAL A 13 14.41 6.09 -8.04
C VAL A 13 14.41 5.87 -6.53
N LYS A 14 15.50 5.33 -5.96
CA LYS A 14 15.59 5.12 -4.51
C LYS A 14 15.44 6.43 -3.74
N VAL A 15 16.11 7.50 -4.20
CA VAL A 15 15.99 8.82 -3.58
C VAL A 15 14.56 9.36 -3.70
N ALA A 16 13.93 9.24 -4.87
CA ALA A 16 12.56 9.66 -5.08
C ALA A 16 11.57 8.92 -4.15
N VAL A 17 11.72 7.61 -3.99
CA VAL A 17 10.90 6.80 -3.04
C VAL A 17 11.12 7.24 -1.60
N ILE A 18 12.36 7.49 -1.18
CA ILE A 18 12.66 7.96 0.19
C ILE A 18 12.00 9.31 0.46
N ILE A 19 12.10 10.23 -0.51
CA ILE A 19 11.46 11.55 -0.42
C ILE A 19 9.95 11.39 -0.35
N PHE A 20 9.35 10.60 -1.24
CA PHE A 20 7.92 10.37 -1.26
C PHE A 20 7.40 9.78 0.07
N ASN A 21 8.08 8.75 0.60
CA ASN A 21 7.66 8.06 1.83
C ASN A 21 7.88 8.88 3.11
N ASN A 22 8.52 10.06 3.07
CA ASN A 22 8.81 10.84 4.27
C ASN A 22 7.51 11.23 5.02
N PRO A 23 7.36 10.90 6.33
CA PRO A 23 6.14 11.15 7.10
C PRO A 23 5.66 12.60 7.10
N GLU A 24 6.57 13.57 7.06
CA GLU A 24 6.21 15.00 7.01
C GLU A 24 5.52 15.37 5.68
N ASN A 25 5.84 14.64 4.61
CA ASN A 25 5.18 14.80 3.32
C ASN A 25 3.79 14.16 3.36
N GLN A 26 3.59 13.11 4.18
CA GLN A 26 2.30 12.43 4.37
C GLN A 26 1.28 13.26 5.16
N ASP A 27 1.72 13.99 6.19
CA ASP A 27 0.83 14.82 7.02
C ASP A 27 0.25 16.02 6.25
N ASN A 28 0.96 16.50 5.23
CA ASN A 28 0.46 17.54 4.34
C ASN A 28 -0.52 16.98 3.29
N GLU A 29 -0.32 15.76 2.81
CA GLU A 29 -1.30 15.07 1.94
C GLU A 29 -2.62 14.83 2.68
N ARG A 30 -2.56 14.42 3.95
CA ARG A 30 -3.74 14.17 4.80
C ARG A 30 -4.58 15.41 5.10
N LYS A 31 -3.97 16.61 5.11
CA LYS A 31 -4.68 17.88 5.39
C LYS A 31 -5.50 18.39 4.20
N HIS A 32 -5.20 17.91 2.99
CA HIS A 32 -5.77 18.45 1.76
C HIS A 32 -6.63 17.45 0.98
N ASP A 33 -6.73 16.20 1.42
CA ASP A 33 -7.60 15.19 0.80
C ASP A 33 -9.05 15.35 1.31
N PRO A 34 -10.02 15.78 0.47
CA PRO A 34 -11.41 15.73 0.85
C PRO A 34 -11.86 14.27 0.94
N PRO A 35 -12.78 13.91 1.84
CA PRO A 35 -13.41 12.61 1.82
C PRO A 35 -14.23 12.54 0.52
N ILE A 36 -13.78 11.73 -0.45
CA ILE A 36 -14.53 11.39 -1.67
C ILE A 36 -14.44 12.45 -2.79
N SER A 37 -13.23 12.81 -3.22
CA SER A 37 -13.03 13.47 -4.51
C SER A 37 -12.30 12.52 -5.47
N TYR A 38 -13.00 12.06 -6.51
CA TYR A 38 -12.42 11.40 -7.70
C TYR A 38 -11.52 12.33 -8.54
N GLY A 39 -11.24 13.54 -8.05
CA GLY A 39 -10.35 14.48 -8.69
C GLY A 39 -8.90 14.09 -8.42
N ARG A 40 -8.20 13.77 -9.50
CA ARG A 40 -6.74 13.81 -9.64
C ARG A 40 -6.19 14.88 -8.69
N TYR A 41 -5.55 14.48 -7.59
CA TYR A 41 -4.89 15.41 -6.67
C TYR A 41 -4.05 16.33 -7.56
N SER A 42 -4.18 17.65 -7.40
CA SER A 42 -3.48 18.60 -8.26
C SER A 42 -1.98 18.32 -8.13
N GLU A 43 -1.42 17.64 -9.14
CA GLU A 43 -0.01 17.23 -9.22
C GLU A 43 0.92 18.43 -8.93
N ASN A 44 0.41 19.64 -9.16
CA ASN A 44 1.12 20.90 -8.98
C ASN A 44 1.42 21.25 -7.50
N ASN A 45 0.50 21.04 -6.55
CA ASN A 45 0.71 21.52 -5.17
C ASN A 45 1.65 20.60 -4.37
N GLY A 46 1.52 19.28 -4.52
CA GLY A 46 2.40 18.31 -3.86
C GLY A 46 3.85 18.38 -4.37
N ASN A 47 4.03 18.60 -5.67
CA ASN A 47 5.36 18.72 -6.27
C ASN A 47 6.09 20.00 -5.85
N LEU A 48 5.38 21.11 -5.59
CA LEU A 48 5.98 22.36 -5.13
C LEU A 48 6.57 22.25 -3.71
N TYR A 49 5.87 21.58 -2.79
CA TYR A 49 6.38 21.34 -1.44
C TYR A 49 7.62 20.44 -1.45
N ILE A 50 7.55 19.34 -2.21
CA ILE A 50 8.69 18.43 -2.37
C ILE A 50 9.88 19.16 -3.01
N LYS A 51 9.63 20.00 -4.03
CA LYS A 51 10.66 20.82 -4.68
C LYS A 51 11.36 21.76 -3.70
N GLN A 52 10.62 22.50 -2.87
CA GLN A 52 11.19 23.39 -1.85
C GLN A 52 12.01 22.63 -0.79
N LYS A 53 11.60 21.41 -0.45
CA LYS A 53 12.33 20.58 0.52
C LYS A 53 13.63 20.05 -0.05
N ILE A 54 13.60 19.55 -1.29
CA ILE A 54 14.80 19.04 -1.98
C ILE A 54 15.81 20.15 -2.26
N SER A 55 15.35 21.37 -2.58
CA SER A 55 16.26 22.49 -2.83
C SER A 55 17.12 22.84 -1.60
N ASN A 56 16.67 22.52 -0.39
CA ASN A 56 17.43 22.73 0.84
C ASN A 56 18.50 21.65 1.09
N CYS A 57 18.53 20.57 0.30
CA CYS A 57 19.46 19.45 0.48
C CYS A 57 20.79 19.63 -0.28
N GLY A 58 21.02 20.77 -0.95
CA GLY A 58 22.26 21.02 -1.71
C GLY A 58 22.43 20.13 -2.94
N ILE A 59 21.35 19.54 -3.43
CA ILE A 59 21.36 18.66 -4.62
C ILE A 59 21.44 19.54 -5.88
N PRO A 60 22.31 19.21 -6.86
CA PRO A 60 22.35 19.90 -8.15
C PRO A 60 20.99 19.98 -8.83
N ASN A 61 20.67 21.13 -9.43
CA ASN A 61 19.36 21.38 -10.06
C ASN A 61 18.96 20.30 -11.07
N VAL A 62 19.90 19.80 -11.87
CA VAL A 62 19.65 18.74 -12.86
C VAL A 62 19.17 17.45 -12.18
N LEU A 63 19.81 17.03 -11.10
CA LEU A 63 19.39 15.85 -10.33
C LEU A 63 18.05 16.08 -9.64
N MET A 64 17.81 17.29 -9.12
CA MET A 64 16.53 17.65 -8.53
C MET A 64 15.39 17.54 -9.55
N GLU A 65 15.56 18.04 -10.77
CA GLU A 65 14.56 17.92 -11.83
C GLU A 65 14.27 16.46 -12.20
N GLN A 66 15.31 15.63 -12.30
CA GLN A 66 15.15 14.19 -12.57
C GLN A 66 14.39 13.47 -11.44
N ILE A 67 14.66 13.82 -10.17
CA ILE A 67 13.93 13.28 -9.02
C ILE A 67 12.46 13.72 -9.06
N LEU A 68 12.19 15.00 -9.32
CA LEU A 68 10.83 15.53 -9.36
C LEU A 68 9.98 14.87 -10.46
N GLN A 69 10.58 14.50 -11.60
CA GLN A 69 9.89 13.75 -12.66
C GLN A 69 9.52 12.32 -12.24
N LEU A 70 10.19 11.76 -11.23
CA LEU A 70 9.91 10.41 -10.71
C LEU A 70 8.80 10.38 -9.67
N ILE A 71 8.50 11.50 -9.01
CA ILE A 71 7.51 11.55 -7.94
C ILE A 71 6.08 11.25 -8.43
N PRO A 72 5.58 11.84 -9.54
CA PRO A 72 4.22 11.55 -10.01
C PRO A 72 3.94 10.07 -10.31
N PRO A 73 4.79 9.32 -11.05
CA PRO A 73 4.51 7.90 -11.27
C PRO A 73 4.59 7.05 -9.99
N ILE A 74 5.51 7.36 -9.06
CA ILE A 74 5.58 6.70 -7.74
C ILE A 74 4.28 6.95 -6.96
N ARG A 75 3.82 8.21 -6.90
CA ARG A 75 2.57 8.59 -6.24
C ARG A 75 1.39 7.83 -6.83
N ARG A 76 1.25 7.83 -8.16
CA ARG A 76 0.18 7.13 -8.85
C ARG A 76 0.19 5.64 -8.53
N GLN A 77 1.36 4.99 -8.55
CA GLN A 77 1.48 3.58 -8.19
C GLN A 77 0.97 3.30 -6.77
N PHE A 78 1.27 4.18 -5.81
CA PHE A 78 0.79 4.06 -4.44
C PHE A 78 -0.74 4.27 -4.34
N GLU A 79 -1.26 5.28 -5.02
CA GLU A 79 -2.70 5.58 -5.06
C GLU A 79 -3.49 4.42 -5.69
N ASP A 80 -3.02 3.88 -6.81
CA ASP A 80 -3.62 2.75 -7.51
C ASP A 80 -3.62 1.50 -6.60
N TRP A 81 -2.48 1.18 -5.99
CA TRP A 81 -2.38 0.05 -5.07
C TRP A 81 -3.34 0.20 -3.88
N ARG A 82 -3.44 1.41 -3.31
CA ARG A 82 -4.35 1.70 -2.18
C ARG A 82 -5.81 1.55 -2.60
N PHE A 83 -6.16 2.03 -3.79
CA PHE A 83 -7.50 1.93 -4.35
C PHE A 83 -7.91 0.47 -4.56
N GLU A 84 -7.04 -0.33 -5.18
CA GLU A 84 -7.29 -1.74 -5.50
C GLU A 84 -7.46 -2.61 -4.25
N HIS A 85 -6.78 -2.28 -3.14
CA HIS A 85 -6.69 -3.20 -2.01
C HIS A 85 -7.43 -2.74 -0.76
N PHE A 86 -7.63 -1.43 -0.56
CA PHE A 86 -7.98 -0.90 0.77
C PHE A 86 -9.02 0.21 0.78
N PHE A 87 -9.91 0.26 -0.22
CA PHE A 87 -10.87 1.35 -0.46
C PHE A 87 -11.56 1.94 0.80
N LYS A 88 -11.78 1.18 1.90
CA LYS A 88 -12.12 1.78 3.22
C LYS A 88 -11.52 1.15 4.48
N PHE A 89 -10.39 0.44 4.38
CA PHE A 89 -9.56 0.28 5.56
C PHE A 89 -8.97 1.67 5.86
N ARG A 90 -9.71 2.47 6.67
CA ARG A 90 -9.36 3.84 7.06
C ARG A 90 -7.85 3.93 7.36
N HIS A 91 -7.27 5.06 6.97
CA HIS A 91 -6.00 5.75 7.30
C HIS A 91 -4.77 5.02 7.92
N ASP A 92 -4.92 3.82 8.47
CA ASP A 92 -3.93 3.11 9.25
C ASP A 92 -3.33 1.89 8.55
N PHE A 93 -4.04 1.27 7.59
CA PHE A 93 -3.53 0.09 6.89
C PHE A 93 -2.86 0.44 5.56
N GLY A 94 -1.63 -0.01 5.33
CA GLY A 94 -0.91 0.27 4.09
C GLY A 94 -0.37 1.69 4.03
N ARG A 95 0.22 2.17 5.13
CA ARG A 95 0.97 3.44 5.12
C ARG A 95 2.17 3.27 4.18
N MET A 96 2.70 4.36 3.65
CA MET A 96 3.83 4.29 2.70
C MET A 96 5.04 3.53 3.26
N ASN A 97 5.24 3.54 4.58
CA ASN A 97 6.30 2.78 5.25
C ASN A 97 6.10 1.26 5.20
N ASP A 98 4.86 0.81 5.02
CA ASP A 98 4.51 -0.60 4.92
C ASP A 98 4.72 -1.15 3.50
N ILE A 99 4.94 -0.25 2.53
CA ILE A 99 5.09 -0.57 1.11
C ILE A 99 6.51 -1.00 0.79
N CYS A 100 6.63 -2.15 0.12
CA CYS A 100 7.89 -2.64 -0.41
C CYS A 100 8.06 -2.13 -1.83
N TRP A 101 8.96 -1.18 -2.04
CA TRP A 101 9.30 -0.64 -3.36
C TRP A 101 10.42 -1.45 -4.00
N ASN A 102 10.30 -1.75 -5.30
CA ASN A 102 11.40 -2.32 -6.08
C ASN A 102 12.30 -1.23 -6.68
N PHE A 103 13.40 -1.65 -7.30
CA PHE A 103 14.40 -0.74 -7.87
C PHE A 103 13.90 0.09 -9.06
N LEU A 104 12.71 -0.21 -9.59
CA LEU A 104 12.04 0.56 -10.65
C LEU A 104 11.07 1.61 -10.10
N GLY A 105 10.88 1.69 -8.78
CA GLY A 105 9.94 2.63 -8.17
C GLY A 105 8.50 2.17 -8.32
N THR A 106 8.31 0.87 -8.50
CA THR A 106 6.99 0.22 -8.47
C THR A 106 6.87 -0.62 -7.21
N ILE A 107 5.65 -0.89 -6.77
CA ILE A 107 5.40 -1.63 -5.53
C ILE A 107 5.54 -3.13 -5.82
N ASP A 108 6.34 -3.81 -5.00
CA ASP A 108 6.32 -5.27 -4.92
C ASP A 108 5.08 -5.69 -4.12
N TYR A 109 4.01 -6.03 -4.85
CA TYR A 109 2.71 -6.34 -4.25
C TYR A 109 2.78 -7.55 -3.32
N MET A 110 3.54 -8.58 -3.72
CA MET A 110 3.65 -9.82 -2.95
C MET A 110 4.43 -9.59 -1.66
N GLU A 111 5.57 -8.89 -1.74
CA GLU A 111 6.36 -8.61 -0.54
C GLU A 111 5.67 -7.63 0.40
N THR A 112 5.00 -6.62 -0.16
CA THR A 112 4.13 -5.71 0.60
C THR A 112 3.03 -6.48 1.33
N ALA A 113 2.33 -7.38 0.64
CA ALA A 113 1.28 -8.20 1.23
C ALA A 113 1.81 -9.06 2.39
N LYS A 114 2.97 -9.72 2.23
CA LYS A 114 3.60 -10.50 3.30
C LYS A 114 3.96 -9.63 4.50
N ARG A 115 4.56 -8.46 4.27
CA ARG A 115 4.91 -7.51 5.33
C ARG A 115 3.67 -7.08 6.11
N LEU A 116 2.62 -6.68 5.40
CA LEU A 116 1.34 -6.28 6.00
C LEU A 116 0.70 -7.41 6.80
N VAL A 117 0.68 -8.62 6.25
CA VAL A 117 0.08 -9.80 6.88
C VAL A 117 0.84 -10.26 8.11
N ARG A 118 2.14 -9.96 8.21
CA ARG A 118 2.99 -10.38 9.34
C ARG A 118 3.19 -9.31 10.40
N SER A 119 2.87 -8.05 10.10
CA SER A 119 2.94 -6.97 11.08
C SER A 119 1.91 -7.16 12.19
N GLU A 120 2.34 -6.95 13.43
CA GLU A 120 1.50 -6.98 14.63
C GLU A 120 0.74 -5.66 14.82
N ASP A 121 1.11 -4.60 14.09
CA ASP A 121 0.42 -3.30 14.12
C ASP A 121 -1.01 -3.39 13.54
N PHE A 122 -1.34 -4.51 12.89
CA PHE A 122 -2.61 -4.70 12.22
C PHE A 122 -3.46 -5.79 12.85
N THR A 123 -4.76 -5.55 12.83
CA THR A 123 -5.78 -6.46 13.35
C THR A 123 -6.02 -7.65 12.42
N PHE A 124 -6.62 -8.72 12.97
CA PHE A 124 -7.10 -9.85 12.19
C PHE A 124 -7.97 -9.43 10.99
N PHE A 125 -8.88 -8.47 11.20
CA PHE A 125 -9.80 -7.99 10.15
C PHE A 125 -9.09 -7.33 8.97
N GLN A 126 -7.87 -6.84 9.17
CA GLN A 126 -7.06 -6.25 8.12
C GLN A 126 -6.10 -7.28 7.50
N ARG A 127 -5.46 -8.11 8.32
CA ARG A 127 -4.46 -9.09 7.87
C ARG A 127 -5.08 -10.25 7.12
N PHE A 128 -6.20 -10.78 7.61
CA PHE A 128 -6.79 -11.99 7.06
C PHE A 128 -7.28 -11.84 5.61
N PRO A 129 -7.99 -10.76 5.22
CA PRO A 129 -8.41 -10.56 3.84
C PRO A 129 -7.22 -10.42 2.87
N VAL A 130 -6.13 -9.76 3.28
CA VAL A 130 -4.92 -9.61 2.46
C VAL A 130 -4.25 -10.97 2.25
N ALA A 131 -4.09 -11.75 3.33
CA ALA A 131 -3.53 -13.08 3.24
C ALA A 131 -4.35 -13.98 2.27
N CYS A 132 -5.68 -13.87 2.33
CA CYS A 132 -6.58 -14.58 1.42
C CYS A 132 -6.43 -14.12 -0.04
N PHE A 133 -6.42 -12.81 -0.28
CA PHE A 133 -6.34 -12.23 -1.63
C PHE A 133 -5.01 -12.56 -2.32
N TYR A 134 -3.91 -12.57 -1.57
CA TYR A 134 -2.57 -12.90 -2.06
C TYR A 134 -2.21 -14.39 -1.93
N PHE A 135 -3.17 -15.24 -1.58
CA PHE A 135 -2.97 -16.70 -1.45
C PHE A 135 -1.81 -17.10 -0.53
N LEU A 136 -1.59 -16.35 0.55
CA LEU A 136 -0.56 -16.63 1.56
C LEU A 136 -1.03 -17.76 2.48
N THR A 137 -1.14 -18.98 1.95
CA THR A 137 -1.80 -20.13 2.57
C THR A 137 -1.39 -20.37 4.03
N ASN A 138 -0.08 -20.34 4.32
CA ASN A 138 0.42 -20.55 5.69
C ASN A 138 -0.05 -19.43 6.64
N ASP A 139 0.03 -18.18 6.18
CA ASP A 139 -0.41 -17.03 6.97
C ASP A 139 -1.95 -17.03 7.14
N VAL A 140 -2.72 -17.43 6.12
CA VAL A 140 -4.18 -17.61 6.20
C VAL A 140 -4.54 -18.63 7.28
N LEU A 141 -3.92 -19.82 7.25
CA LEU A 141 -4.18 -20.88 8.22
C LEU A 141 -3.82 -20.44 9.64
N LYS A 142 -2.64 -19.82 9.80
CA LYS A 142 -2.17 -19.30 11.09
C LYS A 142 -3.14 -18.27 11.66
N LEU A 143 -3.46 -17.22 10.90
CA LEU A 143 -4.38 -16.17 11.32
C LEU A 143 -5.77 -16.71 11.66
N TRP A 144 -6.28 -17.67 10.87
CA TRP A 144 -7.57 -18.29 11.18
C TRP A 144 -7.53 -19.12 12.46
N LEU A 145 -6.43 -19.81 12.75
CA LEU A 145 -6.29 -20.59 13.97
C LEU A 145 -6.24 -19.70 15.20
N GLU A 146 -5.47 -18.61 15.14
CA GLU A 146 -5.26 -17.66 16.24
C GLU A 146 -6.48 -16.77 16.51
N ALA A 147 -7.34 -16.53 15.51
CA ALA A 147 -8.51 -15.67 15.68
C ALA A 147 -9.58 -16.26 16.63
N SER A 148 -10.17 -15.39 17.44
CA SER A 148 -11.29 -15.70 18.31
C SER A 148 -12.58 -16.05 17.54
N THR A 149 -13.52 -16.72 18.20
CA THR A 149 -14.85 -17.02 17.64
C THR A 149 -15.58 -15.74 17.22
N THR A 150 -15.46 -14.67 18.01
CA THR A 150 -16.07 -13.36 17.73
C THR A 150 -15.48 -12.73 16.46
N GLU A 151 -14.16 -12.75 16.30
CA GLU A 151 -13.50 -12.23 15.09
C GLU A 151 -13.94 -12.99 13.83
N LYS A 152 -13.98 -14.33 13.92
CA LYS A 152 -14.43 -15.19 12.81
C LYS A 152 -15.87 -14.91 12.42
N ALA A 153 -16.76 -14.73 13.41
CA ALA A 153 -18.17 -14.43 13.17
C ALA A 153 -18.37 -13.04 12.53
N ASN A 154 -17.58 -12.05 12.95
CA ASN A 154 -17.70 -10.67 12.51
C ASN A 154 -16.90 -10.34 11.24
N LEU A 155 -16.05 -11.24 10.74
CA LEU A 155 -15.18 -10.97 9.59
C LEU A 155 -15.96 -10.55 8.33
N ILE A 156 -16.97 -11.33 7.93
CA ILE A 156 -17.74 -11.03 6.71
C ILE A 156 -18.56 -9.75 6.84
N PRO A 157 -19.33 -9.51 7.93
CA PRO A 157 -19.97 -8.22 8.17
C PRO A 157 -18.96 -7.06 8.11
N TYR A 158 -17.84 -7.17 8.83
CA TYR A 158 -16.82 -6.12 8.92
C TYR A 158 -16.30 -5.69 7.55
N ILE A 159 -15.89 -6.65 6.71
CA ILE A 159 -15.32 -6.32 5.39
C ILE A 159 -16.39 -5.83 4.40
N SER A 160 -17.65 -6.23 4.58
CA SER A 160 -18.77 -5.80 3.73
C SER A 160 -19.14 -4.33 4.01
N ASP A 161 -19.26 -3.94 5.28
CA ASP A 161 -19.64 -2.58 5.69
C ASP A 161 -18.57 -1.55 5.32
N ARG A 162 -17.31 -2.00 5.26
CA ARG A 162 -16.15 -1.21 4.84
C ARG A 162 -16.03 -1.09 3.32
N GLY A 163 -17.03 -1.47 2.53
CA GLY A 163 -17.00 -1.32 1.07
C GLY A 163 -15.76 -1.94 0.42
N THR A 164 -15.25 -3.03 1.01
CA THR A 164 -14.18 -3.84 0.42
C THR A 164 -14.66 -4.33 -0.94
N LEU A 165 -13.77 -4.42 -1.93
CA LEU A 165 -14.14 -4.89 -3.26
C LEU A 165 -14.83 -6.27 -3.18
N ASN A 166 -15.93 -6.41 -3.92
CA ASN A 166 -16.72 -7.65 -3.97
C ASN A 166 -15.87 -8.90 -4.27
N ILE A 167 -14.78 -8.74 -5.04
CA ILE A 167 -13.85 -9.83 -5.33
C ILE A 167 -13.12 -10.33 -4.08
N ILE A 168 -12.64 -9.44 -3.20
CA ILE A 168 -11.95 -9.81 -1.96
C ILE A 168 -12.92 -10.55 -1.05
N ILE A 169 -14.16 -10.07 -0.91
CA ILE A 169 -15.20 -10.73 -0.09
C ILE A 169 -15.45 -12.16 -0.60
N ARG A 170 -15.54 -12.35 -1.92
CA ARG A 170 -15.70 -13.67 -2.54
C ARG A 170 -14.51 -14.58 -2.24
N VAL A 171 -13.28 -14.09 -2.43
CA VAL A 171 -12.06 -14.85 -2.14
C VAL A 171 -12.00 -15.27 -0.68
N VAL A 172 -12.25 -14.35 0.25
CA VAL A 172 -12.31 -14.63 1.70
C VAL A 172 -13.34 -15.71 2.02
N LYS A 173 -14.56 -15.62 1.47
CA LYS A 173 -15.60 -16.65 1.67
C LYS A 173 -15.16 -18.03 1.19
N GLN A 174 -14.44 -18.11 0.06
CA GLN A 174 -13.94 -19.38 -0.46
C GLN A 174 -12.86 -19.97 0.44
N TRP A 175 -11.93 -19.16 0.94
CA TRP A 175 -10.95 -19.59 1.94
C TRP A 175 -11.63 -20.12 3.21
N ILE A 176 -12.61 -19.41 3.76
CA ILE A 176 -13.34 -19.87 4.96
C ILE A 176 -14.00 -21.24 4.72
N LYS A 177 -14.62 -21.45 3.55
CA LYS A 177 -15.21 -22.75 3.19
C LYS A 177 -14.15 -23.84 3.11
N TRP A 178 -13.04 -23.57 2.44
CA TRP A 178 -11.93 -24.52 2.31
C TRP A 178 -11.34 -24.90 3.67
N ILE A 179 -11.10 -23.92 4.55
CA ILE A 179 -10.57 -24.16 5.91
C ILE A 179 -11.55 -25.00 6.75
N LYS A 180 -12.85 -24.80 6.60
CA LYS A 180 -13.86 -25.63 7.28
C LYS A 180 -13.90 -27.05 6.74
N TRP A 181 -13.73 -27.21 5.42
CA TRP A 181 -13.71 -28.52 4.78
C TRP A 181 -12.51 -29.37 5.21
N ILE A 182 -11.30 -28.81 5.29
CA ILE A 182 -10.10 -29.57 5.70
C ILE A 182 -10.08 -29.96 7.19
N LYS A 183 -10.97 -29.38 8.02
CA LYS A 183 -11.05 -29.65 9.46
C LYS A 183 -12.16 -30.63 9.85
N ASN A 184 -13.04 -30.94 8.91
CA ASN A 184 -14.10 -31.94 9.04
C ASN A 184 -13.64 -33.25 8.39
#